data_AF-A0A420P0I4-F1
#
_entry.id   AF-A0A420P0I4-F1
#
_cell.length_a   1.000
_cell.length_b   1.000
_cell.length_c   1.000
_cell.angle_alpha   90.00
_cell.angle_beta   90.00
_cell.angle_gamma   90.00
#
_symmetry.space_group_name_H-M   'P 1'
#
loop_
_entity.id
_entity.type
_entity.pdbx_description
1 polymer ?
#
loop_
_entity_poly.entity_id
_entity_poly.type
_entity_poly.pdbx_seq_one_letter_code
_entity_poly.pdbx_strand_id
1 'polypeptide(L)'
;MHDHTPAHGKKASQHTSATPLWRACKLQTYFTAKGLIDYFVVGEEERPSSSSSSPAGGGEPAPSQEEGKLFGDLKADVDQASRDLDSRAEIVQGVEASRADRVPWLVRTGFAAHLRGLRDSEILSSYALPRSIDPDGYGEDEDSDVGDVEDDDDDDDVRADLSRILAAADSTLRDAYASCSDTSPDGKMTQHRAKRLSNFRGGENDMSSANASKFREYKNESSLKSYFRIAKQLLAYYYRVVFRDDGHFSREGNAQVLPRDVIESTSWQQKAMQGIVNALRKQDKTSRDRSGGCGDEEERDVELKRAIRTFYISLICQTVGSRPFRSAVLSFCAMLSRKRNRTRQRDG
;
A
#
# COMPACT_ATOMS: atom_id res chain seq x y z
N MET A 1 50.09 -16.50 24.01
CA MET A 1 50.13 -17.91 23.57
C MET A 1 49.25 -18.68 24.54
N HIS A 2 48.06 -19.10 24.12
CA HIS A 2 47.17 -19.89 24.98
C HIS A 2 47.31 -21.35 24.57
N ASP A 3 47.71 -22.16 25.54
CA ASP A 3 47.93 -23.60 25.41
C ASP A 3 46.61 -24.30 25.08
N HIS A 4 46.46 -24.75 23.84
CA HIS A 4 45.41 -25.70 23.47
C HIS A 4 45.80 -27.09 23.97
N THR A 5 45.24 -27.47 25.12
CA THR A 5 45.25 -28.87 25.58
C THR A 5 44.18 -29.65 24.80
N PRO A 6 44.52 -30.77 24.15
CA PRO A 6 43.51 -31.61 23.50
C PRO A 6 42.60 -32.26 24.54
N ALA A 7 41.28 -32.17 24.36
CA ALA A 7 40.24 -32.65 25.29
C ALA A 7 40.29 -34.16 25.63
N HIS A 8 41.12 -34.94 24.93
CA HIS A 8 41.27 -36.38 25.12
C HIS A 8 42.55 -36.79 25.87
N GLY A 9 43.32 -35.82 26.40
CA GLY A 9 44.42 -36.07 27.35
C GLY A 9 45.62 -36.85 26.80
N LYS A 10 45.73 -37.03 25.49
CA LYS A 10 46.83 -37.76 24.82
C LYS A 10 47.56 -36.83 23.85
N LYS A 11 48.87 -37.04 23.71
CA LYS A 11 49.70 -36.33 22.72
C LYS A 11 49.67 -37.07 21.39
N ALA A 12 49.79 -36.35 20.27
CA ALA A 12 49.73 -36.93 18.91
C ALA A 12 50.68 -38.14 18.70
N SER A 13 51.84 -38.13 19.36
CA SER A 13 52.83 -39.23 19.32
C SER A 13 52.40 -40.53 20.00
N GLN A 14 51.26 -40.55 20.71
CA GLN A 14 50.73 -41.72 21.44
C GLN A 14 49.63 -42.46 20.67
N HIS A 15 49.26 -42.00 19.47
CA HIS A 15 48.29 -42.68 18.60
C HIS A 15 49.02 -43.66 17.68
N THR A 16 49.36 -44.85 18.19
CA THR A 16 49.99 -45.96 17.43
C THR A 16 49.02 -47.08 17.08
N SER A 17 47.71 -46.87 17.21
CA SER A 17 46.69 -47.88 16.87
C SER A 17 46.34 -47.84 15.38
N ALA A 18 46.30 -49.01 14.73
CA ALA A 18 45.93 -49.23 13.32
C ALA A 18 44.47 -48.88 12.95
N THR A 19 43.73 -48.23 13.84
CA THR A 19 42.33 -47.85 13.66
C THR A 19 42.25 -46.33 13.50
N PRO A 20 41.68 -45.81 12.40
CA PRO A 20 41.58 -44.37 12.19
C PRO A 20 40.70 -43.72 13.26
N LEU A 21 41.14 -42.56 13.77
CA LEU A 21 40.41 -41.74 14.76
C LEU A 21 39.12 -41.10 14.21
N TRP A 22 38.81 -41.36 12.95
CA TRP A 22 37.75 -40.75 12.19
C TRP A 22 36.88 -41.87 11.61
N ARG A 23 35.56 -41.72 11.73
CA ARG A 23 34.59 -42.61 11.09
C ARG A 23 33.78 -41.81 10.07
N ALA A 24 33.44 -42.44 8.96
CA ALA A 24 32.39 -41.91 8.10
C ALA A 24 31.07 -41.91 8.87
N CYS A 25 30.30 -40.83 8.80
CA CYS A 25 28.97 -40.75 9.40
C CYS A 25 28.03 -39.94 8.50
N LYS A 26 26.74 -40.24 8.59
CA LYS A 26 25.69 -39.52 7.88
C LYS A 26 25.21 -38.36 8.76
N LEU A 27 25.27 -37.15 8.22
CA LEU A 27 24.86 -35.94 8.92
C LEU A 27 23.54 -35.43 8.35
N GLN A 28 22.69 -34.90 9.20
CA GLN A 28 21.53 -34.10 8.80
C GLN A 28 21.73 -32.66 9.25
N THR A 29 21.23 -31.72 8.44
CA THR A 29 21.43 -30.28 8.64
C THR A 29 20.12 -29.53 8.62
N TYR A 30 20.07 -28.41 9.34
CA TYR A 30 19.05 -27.38 9.19
C TYR A 30 19.62 -26.00 9.51
N PHE A 31 18.97 -24.95 9.00
CA PHE A 31 19.39 -23.57 9.20
C PHE A 31 18.78 -23.03 10.49
N THR A 32 19.62 -22.63 11.44
CA THR A 32 19.16 -22.04 12.71
C THR A 32 19.03 -20.52 12.64
N ALA A 33 19.80 -19.87 11.76
CA ALA A 33 19.71 -18.44 11.43
C ALA A 33 20.38 -18.15 10.07
N LYS A 34 20.29 -16.89 9.58
CA LYS A 34 20.95 -16.48 8.32
C LYS A 34 22.45 -16.79 8.36
N GLY A 35 22.86 -17.84 7.65
CA GLY A 35 24.26 -18.21 7.44
C GLY A 35 24.87 -19.17 8.48
N LEU A 36 24.09 -19.73 9.40
CA LEU A 36 24.56 -20.74 10.36
C LEU A 36 23.86 -22.08 10.11
N ILE A 37 24.66 -23.15 9.97
CA ILE A 37 24.20 -24.53 9.75
C ILE A 37 24.67 -25.36 10.94
N ASP A 38 23.72 -26.00 11.63
CA ASP A 38 24.03 -27.00 12.64
C ASP A 38 24.00 -28.40 12.02
N TYR A 39 24.95 -29.24 12.45
CA TYR A 39 25.12 -30.62 11.99
C TYR A 39 24.90 -31.57 13.17
N PHE A 40 24.12 -32.62 12.96
CA PHE A 40 24.03 -33.73 13.92
C PHE A 40 24.13 -35.07 13.21
N VAL A 41 24.69 -36.05 13.93
CA VAL A 41 24.92 -37.40 13.41
C VAL A 41 23.62 -38.19 13.46
N VAL A 42 23.18 -38.68 12.31
CA VAL A 42 22.04 -39.59 12.21
C VAL A 42 22.56 -41.01 12.46
N GLY A 43 22.04 -41.67 13.50
CA GLY A 43 22.29 -43.09 13.71
C GLY A 43 21.58 -43.89 12.63
N GLU A 44 22.31 -44.72 11.87
CA GLU A 44 21.67 -45.76 11.07
C GLU A 44 21.20 -46.84 12.04
N GLU A 45 19.89 -47.07 12.13
CA GLU A 45 19.36 -48.23 12.85
C GLU A 45 19.96 -49.49 12.24
N GLU A 46 20.74 -50.22 13.04
CA GLU A 46 21.19 -51.57 12.71
C GLU A 46 19.95 -52.43 12.50
N ARG A 47 19.60 -52.71 11.23
CA ARG A 47 18.64 -53.75 10.90
C ARG A 47 19.22 -55.09 11.33
N PRO A 48 18.59 -55.84 12.23
CA PRO A 48 19.03 -57.21 12.52
C PRO A 48 18.71 -58.10 11.31
N SER A 49 19.75 -58.68 10.70
CA SER A 49 19.64 -59.98 10.03
C SER A 49 19.54 -61.05 11.13
N SER A 50 18.75 -62.13 11.08
CA SER A 50 18.09 -62.83 9.99
C SER A 50 17.06 -63.81 10.56
N SER A 51 16.11 -64.21 9.70
CA SER A 51 15.25 -65.41 9.79
C SER A 51 14.23 -65.52 10.94
N SER A 52 12.97 -65.20 10.66
CA SER A 52 11.87 -66.18 10.48
C SER A 52 10.49 -65.54 10.71
N SER A 53 9.57 -65.85 9.80
CA SER A 53 8.12 -65.59 9.81
C SER A 53 7.62 -64.14 9.92
N SER A 54 6.95 -63.69 8.85
CA SER A 54 6.01 -62.57 8.86
C SER A 54 5.07 -62.62 10.06
N PRO A 55 4.70 -61.46 10.59
CA PRO A 55 3.31 -61.08 10.43
C PRO A 55 3.17 -59.78 9.64
N ALA A 56 2.05 -59.76 8.93
CA ALA A 56 1.41 -58.68 8.22
C ALA A 56 1.82 -57.24 8.62
N GLY A 57 1.90 -56.39 7.60
CA GLY A 57 2.24 -54.99 7.73
C GLY A 57 1.39 -54.27 8.77
N GLY A 58 2.07 -53.59 9.69
CA GLY A 58 1.53 -52.43 10.38
C GLY A 58 1.52 -51.24 9.41
N GLY A 59 0.68 -51.31 8.39
CA GLY A 59 0.08 -50.07 7.88
C GLY A 59 -0.88 -49.61 8.96
N GLU A 60 -0.84 -48.33 9.34
CA GLU A 60 -1.91 -47.74 10.14
C GLU A 60 -3.26 -48.19 9.56
N PRO A 61 -4.20 -48.68 10.39
CA PRO A 61 -5.52 -49.03 9.90
C PRO A 61 -6.09 -47.79 9.22
N ALA A 62 -6.50 -47.94 7.95
CA ALA A 62 -7.14 -46.86 7.22
C ALA A 62 -8.31 -46.34 8.07
N PRO A 63 -8.44 -45.01 8.24
CA PRO A 63 -9.44 -44.44 9.13
C PRO A 63 -10.81 -45.00 8.76
N SER A 64 -11.60 -45.34 9.79
CA SER A 64 -12.98 -45.77 9.60
C SER A 64 -13.75 -44.71 8.82
N GLN A 65 -14.85 -45.09 8.17
CA GLN A 65 -15.65 -44.15 7.37
C GLN A 65 -16.13 -42.93 8.19
N GLU A 66 -16.39 -43.13 9.49
CA GLU A 66 -16.76 -42.07 10.43
C GLU A 66 -15.58 -41.17 10.78
N GLU A 67 -14.40 -41.75 11.02
CA GLU A 67 -13.16 -40.97 11.23
C GLU A 67 -12.76 -40.18 9.97
N GLY A 68 -12.91 -40.77 8.77
CA GLY A 68 -12.65 -40.11 7.51
C GLY A 68 -13.55 -38.87 7.28
N LYS A 69 -14.81 -38.94 7.71
CA LYS A 69 -15.71 -37.78 7.73
C LYS A 69 -15.26 -36.74 8.75
N LEU A 70 -14.94 -37.17 9.97
CA LEU A 70 -14.47 -36.28 11.03
C LEU A 70 -13.20 -35.52 10.62
N PHE A 71 -12.24 -36.18 9.97
CA PHE A 71 -11.04 -35.52 9.45
C PHE A 71 -11.34 -34.57 8.29
N GLY A 72 -12.33 -34.89 7.46
CA GLY A 72 -12.83 -34.01 6.40
C GLY A 72 -13.45 -32.73 6.97
N ASP A 73 -14.32 -32.88 7.96
CA ASP A 73 -14.99 -31.76 8.65
C ASP A 73 -13.96 -30.90 9.40
N LEU A 74 -13.04 -31.53 10.13
CA LEU A 74 -11.97 -30.81 10.84
C LEU A 74 -11.05 -30.04 9.88
N LYS A 75 -10.77 -30.59 8.70
CA LYS A 75 -10.00 -29.88 7.67
C LYS A 75 -10.79 -28.68 7.13
N ALA A 76 -12.08 -28.84 6.88
CA ALA A 76 -12.94 -27.73 6.46
C ALA A 76 -13.00 -26.63 7.53
N ASP A 77 -13.08 -26.99 8.81
CA ASP A 77 -13.05 -26.07 9.94
C ASP A 77 -11.71 -25.33 10.06
N VAL A 78 -10.58 -26.03 9.88
CA VAL A 78 -9.24 -25.41 9.86
C VAL A 78 -9.10 -24.44 8.69
N ASP A 79 -9.59 -24.82 7.51
CA ASP A 79 -9.58 -23.95 6.34
C ASP A 79 -10.49 -22.73 6.54
N GLN A 80 -11.66 -22.91 7.15
CA GLN A 80 -12.57 -21.80 7.50
C GLN A 80 -11.95 -20.88 8.55
N ALA A 81 -11.37 -21.44 9.63
CA ALA A 81 -10.69 -20.66 10.66
C ALA A 81 -9.50 -19.88 10.09
N SER A 82 -8.77 -20.45 9.12
CA SER A 82 -7.70 -19.72 8.42
C SER A 82 -8.27 -18.54 7.63
N ARG A 83 -9.36 -18.74 6.87
CA ARG A 83 -10.03 -17.65 6.13
C ARG A 83 -10.57 -16.57 7.07
N ASP A 84 -11.13 -16.96 8.20
CA ASP A 84 -11.63 -16.03 9.22
C ASP A 84 -10.48 -15.23 9.86
N LEU A 85 -9.34 -15.86 10.11
CA LEU A 85 -8.14 -15.17 10.60
C LEU A 85 -7.62 -14.15 9.58
N ASP A 86 -7.59 -14.51 8.29
CA ASP A 86 -7.17 -13.62 7.22
C ASP A 86 -8.15 -12.43 7.09
N SER A 87 -9.46 -12.70 7.07
CA SER A 87 -10.51 -11.67 7.05
C SER A 87 -10.42 -10.71 8.24
N ARG A 88 -10.17 -11.23 9.45
CA ARG A 88 -9.98 -10.39 10.65
C ARG A 88 -8.66 -9.64 10.66
N ALA A 89 -7.63 -10.11 9.94
CA ALA A 89 -6.36 -9.42 9.78
C ALA A 89 -6.44 -8.25 8.78
N GLU A 90 -7.41 -8.27 7.86
CA GLU A 90 -7.70 -7.16 6.95
C GLU A 90 -8.35 -5.97 7.66
N ILE A 91 -9.03 -6.19 8.80
CA ILE A 91 -9.64 -5.12 9.58
C ILE A 91 -8.57 -4.45 10.45
N VAL A 92 -8.46 -3.12 10.36
CA VAL A 92 -7.51 -2.34 11.14
C VAL A 92 -7.88 -2.37 12.63
N GLN A 93 -7.07 -3.09 13.41
CA GLN A 93 -7.21 -3.15 14.86
C GLN A 93 -6.74 -1.86 15.54
N GLY A 94 -7.34 -1.54 16.69
CA GLY A 94 -7.00 -0.37 17.49
C GLY A 94 -5.60 -0.41 18.11
N VAL A 95 -5.18 0.72 18.69
CA VAL A 95 -3.84 0.93 19.30
C VAL A 95 -3.52 -0.15 20.34
N GLU A 96 -4.49 -0.53 21.18
CA GLU A 96 -4.29 -1.50 22.26
C GLU A 96 -4.05 -2.96 21.80
N ALA A 97 -4.30 -3.28 20.52
CA ALA A 97 -4.14 -4.63 19.97
C ALA A 97 -3.12 -4.71 18.81
N SER A 98 -2.54 -3.60 18.37
CA SER A 98 -1.79 -3.51 17.11
C SER A 98 -0.31 -3.15 17.30
N ARG A 99 0.53 -3.59 16.35
CA ARG A 99 1.95 -3.18 16.19
C ARG A 99 2.16 -1.64 16.12
N ALA A 100 1.10 -0.85 16.03
CA ALA A 100 1.11 0.62 16.09
C ALA A 100 1.83 1.16 17.34
N ASP A 101 1.81 0.43 18.46
CA ASP A 101 2.58 0.76 19.68
C ASP A 101 4.10 0.81 19.46
N ARG A 102 4.60 0.17 18.38
CA ARG A 102 6.04 0.16 18.05
C ARG A 102 6.48 1.37 17.23
N VAL A 103 5.55 2.24 16.80
CA VAL A 103 5.85 3.44 16.00
C VAL A 103 5.37 4.69 16.75
N PRO A 104 6.22 5.32 17.58
CA PRO A 104 5.83 6.39 18.50
C PRO A 104 5.22 7.64 17.84
N TRP A 105 5.46 7.88 16.54
CA TRP A 105 4.85 9.01 15.86
C TRP A 105 3.42 8.70 15.39
N LEU A 106 3.08 7.45 15.05
CA LEU A 106 1.72 7.05 14.67
C LEU A 106 0.74 7.14 15.85
N VAL A 107 1.24 6.83 17.06
CA VAL A 107 0.49 7.03 18.32
C VAL A 107 0.24 8.52 18.55
N ARG A 108 1.27 9.37 18.35
CA ARG A 108 1.16 10.82 18.52
C ARG A 108 0.25 11.51 17.48
N THR A 109 0.16 11.00 16.25
CA THR A 109 -0.71 11.57 15.21
C THR A 109 -2.16 11.13 15.35
N GLY A 110 -2.43 9.97 15.98
CA GLY A 110 -3.77 9.40 16.09
C GLY A 110 -4.24 8.64 14.84
N PHE A 111 -3.35 8.35 13.88
CA PHE A 111 -3.70 7.61 12.65
C PHE A 111 -4.35 6.25 12.96
N ALA A 112 -3.83 5.51 13.93
CA ALA A 112 -4.37 4.21 14.31
C ALA A 112 -5.78 4.27 14.91
N ALA A 113 -6.17 5.40 15.52
CA ALA A 113 -7.54 5.59 15.98
C ALA A 113 -8.47 5.95 14.82
N HIS A 114 -8.00 6.78 13.88
CA HIS A 114 -8.76 7.21 12.70
C HIS A 114 -9.07 6.07 11.71
N LEU A 115 -8.14 5.12 11.57
CA LEU A 115 -8.30 3.99 10.66
C LEU A 115 -9.00 2.77 11.29
N ARG A 116 -9.28 2.81 12.60
CA ARG A 116 -9.77 1.65 13.36
C ARG A 116 -11.08 1.13 12.78
N GLY A 117 -11.14 -0.18 12.54
CA GLY A 117 -12.31 -0.87 12.01
C GLY A 117 -12.48 -0.79 10.50
N LEU A 118 -11.64 -0.04 9.79
CA LEU A 118 -11.68 -0.04 8.32
C LEU A 118 -10.97 -1.27 7.76
N ARG A 119 -11.41 -1.78 6.61
CA ARG A 119 -10.74 -2.86 5.90
C ARG A 119 -9.55 -2.33 5.09
N ASP A 120 -8.44 -3.06 5.08
CA ASP A 120 -7.24 -2.71 4.30
C ASP A 120 -7.56 -2.61 2.78
N SER A 121 -8.49 -3.42 2.27
CA SER A 121 -8.99 -3.35 0.88
C SER A 121 -9.77 -2.06 0.58
N GLU A 122 -10.62 -1.62 1.50
CA GLU A 122 -11.36 -0.35 1.41
C GLU A 122 -10.42 0.86 1.51
N ILE A 123 -9.42 0.78 2.41
CA ILE A 123 -8.38 1.81 2.53
C ILE A 123 -7.65 1.96 1.20
N LEU A 124 -7.18 0.87 0.60
CA LEU A 124 -6.45 0.90 -0.67
C LEU A 124 -7.33 1.40 -1.82
N SER A 125 -8.56 0.90 -1.94
CA SER A 125 -9.49 1.31 -2.99
C SER A 125 -9.94 2.76 -2.85
N SER A 126 -9.98 3.32 -1.64
CA SER A 126 -10.40 4.71 -1.41
C SER A 126 -9.58 5.73 -2.21
N TYR A 127 -8.30 5.44 -2.47
CA TYR A 127 -7.41 6.31 -3.24
C TYR A 127 -6.79 5.62 -4.47
N ALA A 128 -7.20 4.40 -4.80
CA ALA A 128 -6.72 3.69 -5.98
C ALA A 128 -7.06 4.45 -7.26
N LEU A 129 -6.09 4.64 -8.14
CA LEU A 129 -6.36 5.20 -9.46
C LEU A 129 -7.05 4.12 -10.32
N PRO A 130 -8.07 4.47 -11.11
CA PRO A 130 -8.59 3.56 -12.13
C PRO A 130 -7.43 3.06 -13.00
N ARG A 131 -7.45 1.77 -13.36
CA ARG A 131 -6.48 1.22 -14.31
C ARG A 131 -6.58 2.05 -15.60
N SER A 132 -5.48 2.67 -16.01
CA SER A 132 -5.45 3.40 -17.27
C SER A 132 -5.69 2.40 -18.40
N ILE A 133 -6.73 2.63 -19.18
CA ILE A 133 -6.83 2.04 -20.52
C ILE A 133 -5.89 2.91 -21.36
N ASP A 134 -4.58 2.65 -21.24
CA ASP A 134 -3.59 3.24 -22.15
C ASP A 134 -3.63 2.40 -23.45
N PRO A 135 -3.87 2.99 -24.63
CA PRO A 135 -3.86 2.27 -25.92
C PRO A 135 -2.44 1.88 -26.39
N ASP A 136 -1.41 2.33 -25.69
CA ASP A 136 0.00 2.14 -26.00
C ASP A 136 0.68 1.37 -24.86
N GLY A 137 0.60 0.05 -24.98
CA GLY A 137 1.08 -0.92 -24.02
C GLY A 137 2.59 -0.88 -23.80
N TYR A 138 2.98 -0.38 -22.62
CA TYR A 138 4.16 -0.82 -21.89
C TYR A 138 3.79 -0.87 -20.40
N GLY A 139 3.06 -1.92 -20.02
CA GLY A 139 2.77 -2.24 -18.64
C GLY A 139 3.91 -3.05 -18.04
N GLU A 140 4.60 -2.47 -17.06
CA GLU A 140 5.34 -3.25 -16.07
C GLU A 140 4.46 -3.35 -14.81
N ASP A 141 4.12 -4.61 -14.50
CA ASP A 141 3.69 -5.18 -13.22
C ASP A 141 2.24 -4.89 -12.77
N GLU A 142 1.48 -5.80 -12.16
CA GLU A 142 1.61 -7.22 -11.82
C GLU A 142 0.19 -7.61 -11.33
N ASP A 143 -0.29 -8.77 -11.75
CA ASP A 143 -1.39 -9.58 -11.20
C ASP A 143 -2.35 -8.91 -10.21
N SER A 144 -3.47 -8.46 -10.74
CA SER A 144 -4.67 -8.24 -9.95
C SER A 144 -5.80 -8.94 -10.68
N ASP A 145 -5.85 -10.26 -10.44
CA ASP A 145 -7.01 -11.10 -10.63
C ASP A 145 -8.09 -10.63 -9.65
N VAL A 146 -8.98 -9.79 -10.14
CA VAL A 146 -10.21 -9.40 -9.45
C VAL A 146 -11.30 -9.80 -10.41
N GLY A 147 -12.04 -10.81 -10.00
CA GLY A 147 -13.12 -11.41 -10.77
C GLY A 147 -14.10 -10.35 -11.27
N ASP A 148 -14.59 -10.63 -12.47
CA ASP A 148 -15.66 -9.93 -13.14
C ASP A 148 -16.88 -9.90 -12.21
N VAL A 149 -17.15 -8.73 -11.61
CA VAL A 149 -18.41 -8.47 -10.92
C VAL A 149 -19.24 -7.68 -11.93
N GLU A 150 -20.26 -8.34 -12.47
CA GLU A 150 -21.34 -7.67 -13.17
C GLU A 150 -22.04 -6.75 -12.15
N ASP A 151 -21.88 -5.43 -12.26
CA ASP A 151 -22.61 -4.48 -11.41
C ASP A 151 -23.05 -3.24 -12.20
N ASP A 152 -24.35 -2.95 -12.03
CA ASP A 152 -25.19 -1.78 -12.28
C ASP A 152 -24.62 -0.57 -13.07
N ASP A 153 -25.40 -0.12 -14.07
CA ASP A 153 -25.16 1.05 -14.94
C ASP A 153 -24.77 2.35 -14.19
N ASP A 154 -25.12 2.49 -12.90
CA ASP A 154 -24.79 3.66 -12.07
C ASP A 154 -23.31 3.74 -11.64
N ASP A 155 -22.61 2.60 -11.50
CA ASP A 155 -21.19 2.58 -11.09
C ASP A 155 -20.24 2.92 -12.26
N ASP A 156 -20.68 2.65 -13.49
CA ASP A 156 -19.94 2.99 -14.70
C ASP A 156 -19.84 4.50 -14.93
N ASP A 157 -20.92 5.25 -14.69
CA ASP A 157 -20.92 6.72 -14.80
C ASP A 157 -19.96 7.37 -13.79
N VAL A 158 -19.92 6.85 -12.56
CA VAL A 158 -19.00 7.33 -11.51
C VAL A 158 -17.55 7.05 -11.92
N ARG A 159 -17.28 5.85 -12.40
CA ARG A 159 -15.93 5.44 -12.81
C ARG A 159 -15.47 6.24 -14.02
N ALA A 160 -16.38 6.53 -14.96
CA ALA A 160 -16.13 7.38 -16.12
C ALA A 160 -15.83 8.82 -15.72
N ASP A 161 -16.63 9.42 -14.85
CA ASP A 161 -16.41 10.76 -14.33
C ASP A 161 -15.06 10.87 -13.63
N LEU A 162 -14.77 9.96 -12.70
CA LEU A 162 -13.49 9.97 -11.99
C LEU A 162 -12.31 9.83 -12.95
N SER A 163 -12.42 8.97 -13.96
CA SER A 163 -11.37 8.79 -14.97
C SER A 163 -11.12 10.08 -15.76
N ARG A 164 -12.18 10.80 -16.17
CA ARG A 164 -12.08 12.09 -16.85
C ARG A 164 -11.51 13.19 -15.97
N ILE A 165 -11.92 13.25 -14.70
CA ILE A 165 -11.35 14.18 -13.70
C ILE A 165 -9.85 13.93 -13.56
N LEU A 166 -9.43 12.67 -13.44
CA LEU A 166 -8.03 12.32 -13.24
C LEU A 166 -7.17 12.56 -14.49
N ALA A 167 -7.73 12.36 -15.69
CA ALA A 167 -7.07 12.70 -16.95
C ALA A 167 -6.85 14.22 -17.07
N ALA A 168 -7.89 15.02 -16.81
CA ALA A 168 -7.78 16.48 -16.81
C ALA A 168 -6.82 16.99 -15.71
N ALA A 169 -6.78 16.32 -14.56
CA ALA A 169 -5.82 16.63 -13.50
C ALA A 169 -4.38 16.32 -13.91
N ASP A 170 -4.14 15.18 -14.58
CA ASP A 170 -2.83 14.83 -15.13
C ASP A 170 -2.36 15.89 -16.13
N SER A 171 -3.25 16.28 -17.06
CA SER A 171 -2.97 17.35 -18.04
C SER A 171 -2.68 18.68 -17.34
N THR A 172 -3.49 19.09 -16.36
CA THR A 172 -3.25 20.33 -15.58
C THR A 172 -1.89 20.32 -14.89
N LEU A 173 -1.49 19.18 -14.32
CA LEU A 173 -0.21 19.04 -13.62
C LEU A 173 0.97 19.05 -14.60
N ARG A 174 0.81 18.43 -15.78
CA ARG A 174 1.81 18.50 -16.87
C ARG A 174 1.96 19.91 -17.42
N ASP A 175 0.87 20.62 -17.67
CA ASP A 175 0.89 22.02 -18.12
C ASP A 175 1.61 22.91 -17.10
N ALA A 176 1.31 22.72 -15.80
CA ALA A 176 2.00 23.41 -14.72
C ALA A 176 3.50 23.07 -14.68
N TYR A 177 3.88 21.81 -14.91
CA TYR A 177 5.28 21.42 -14.98
C TYR A 177 5.99 21.97 -16.21
N ALA A 178 5.39 21.91 -17.39
CA ALA A 178 5.94 22.52 -18.61
C ALA A 178 6.20 24.01 -18.39
N SER A 179 5.34 24.71 -17.64
CA SER A 179 5.58 26.11 -17.26
C SER A 179 6.74 26.31 -16.26
N CYS A 180 7.27 25.26 -15.64
CA CYS A 180 8.37 25.32 -14.66
C CYS A 180 9.61 24.50 -15.06
N SER A 181 9.61 23.88 -16.25
CA SER A 181 10.71 23.04 -16.75
C SER A 181 11.88 23.89 -17.27
N ASP A 182 13.10 23.40 -17.12
CA ASP A 182 14.33 23.98 -17.71
C ASP A 182 14.30 23.99 -19.25
N THR A 183 13.70 22.95 -19.82
CA THR A 183 13.58 22.74 -21.26
C THR A 183 12.47 23.58 -21.92
N SER A 184 11.68 24.31 -21.13
CA SER A 184 10.53 25.05 -21.64
C SER A 184 10.92 26.46 -22.11
N PRO A 185 10.58 26.85 -23.35
CA PRO A 185 10.87 28.19 -23.85
C PRO A 185 10.13 29.29 -23.06
N ASP A 186 9.02 28.95 -22.38
CA ASP A 186 8.21 29.86 -21.55
C ASP A 186 8.38 29.60 -20.04
N GLY A 187 9.50 29.00 -19.64
CA GLY A 187 9.80 28.63 -18.25
C GLY A 187 9.65 29.78 -17.26
N LYS A 188 8.69 29.64 -16.33
CA LYS A 188 8.38 30.61 -15.26
C LYS A 188 9.20 30.38 -14.00
N MET A 189 9.86 29.24 -13.81
CA MET A 189 10.72 28.98 -12.65
C MET A 189 12.19 29.16 -13.06
N THR A 190 12.76 30.33 -12.78
CA THR A 190 14.19 30.62 -13.05
C THR A 190 15.01 30.56 -11.76
N GLN A 191 16.33 30.42 -11.86
CA GLN A 191 17.25 30.42 -10.71
C GLN A 191 17.00 31.60 -9.77
N HIS A 192 16.80 32.78 -10.36
CA HIS A 192 16.53 34.00 -9.63
C HIS A 192 15.19 33.94 -8.86
N ARG A 193 14.13 33.40 -9.48
CA ARG A 193 12.83 33.21 -8.83
C ARG A 193 12.90 32.17 -7.71
N ALA A 194 13.59 31.05 -7.93
CA ALA A 194 13.81 30.01 -6.91
C ALA A 194 14.61 30.54 -5.71
N LYS A 195 15.64 31.36 -5.96
CA LYS A 195 16.40 32.06 -4.92
C LYS A 195 15.53 33.03 -4.13
N ARG A 196 14.73 33.86 -4.83
CA ARG A 196 13.78 34.79 -4.18
C ARG A 196 12.76 34.05 -3.30
N LEU A 197 12.18 32.95 -3.79
CA LEU A 197 11.23 32.12 -3.02
C LEU A 197 11.89 31.45 -1.80
N SER A 198 13.14 31.01 -1.93
CA SER A 198 13.91 30.47 -0.80
C SER A 198 14.13 31.53 0.29
N ASN A 199 14.42 32.77 -0.11
CA ASN A 199 14.59 33.89 0.82
C ASN A 199 13.26 34.30 1.49
N PHE A 200 12.12 34.17 0.81
CA PHE A 200 10.80 34.39 1.45
C PHE A 200 10.47 33.33 2.52
N ARG A 201 11.02 32.11 2.41
CA ARG A 201 10.72 30.99 3.33
C ARG A 201 11.52 31.05 4.64
N GLY A 202 12.60 31.83 4.69
CA GLY A 202 13.42 32.02 5.89
C GLY A 202 13.81 33.48 6.01
N GLY A 203 13.23 34.18 6.99
CA GLY A 203 13.79 35.46 7.43
C GLY A 203 15.24 35.25 7.85
N GLU A 204 16.10 36.20 7.51
CA GLU A 204 17.57 36.08 7.58
C GLU A 204 18.14 35.66 8.95
N ASN A 205 17.34 35.69 10.01
CA ASN A 205 17.81 35.49 11.39
C ASN A 205 17.29 34.24 12.11
N ASP A 206 16.41 33.42 11.51
CA ASP A 206 15.81 32.28 12.26
C ASP A 206 15.64 31.02 11.41
N MET A 207 16.74 30.41 10.97
CA MET A 207 16.75 28.99 10.59
C MET A 207 18.10 28.34 10.90
N SER A 208 18.32 28.00 12.17
CA SER A 208 19.25 26.95 12.60
C SER A 208 18.80 25.53 12.16
N SER A 209 18.07 25.43 11.05
CA SER A 209 17.65 24.14 10.49
C SER A 209 18.42 23.92 9.20
N ALA A 210 19.53 23.18 9.32
CA ALA A 210 20.25 22.58 8.19
C ALA A 210 19.35 21.69 7.29
N ASN A 211 18.06 21.54 7.62
CA ASN A 211 17.07 20.72 6.94
C ASN A 211 15.99 21.53 6.17
N ALA A 212 16.02 22.87 6.19
CA ALA A 212 15.16 23.66 5.33
C ALA A 212 15.67 23.58 3.89
N SER A 213 15.15 22.64 3.10
CA SER A 213 15.53 22.50 1.69
C SER A 213 15.21 23.79 0.93
N LYS A 214 16.22 24.36 0.26
CA LYS A 214 16.05 25.49 -0.66
C LYS A 214 15.05 25.11 -1.75
N PHE A 215 14.27 26.08 -2.23
CA PHE A 215 13.44 25.84 -3.42
C PHE A 215 14.37 25.40 -4.55
N ARG A 216 14.10 24.22 -5.08
CA ARG A 216 14.81 23.72 -6.25
C ARG A 216 14.32 24.49 -7.45
N GLU A 217 15.27 24.95 -8.26
CA GLU A 217 14.98 25.54 -9.55
C GLU A 217 14.30 24.52 -10.47
N TYR A 218 14.73 23.26 -10.38
CA TYR A 218 14.28 22.17 -11.25
C TYR A 218 13.80 20.95 -10.46
N LYS A 219 12.84 20.22 -11.04
CA LYS A 219 12.40 18.91 -10.54
C LYS A 219 12.60 17.85 -11.62
N ASN A 220 13.21 16.74 -11.23
CA ASN A 220 13.42 15.60 -12.11
C ASN A 220 12.07 14.98 -12.51
N GLU A 221 11.92 14.62 -13.78
CA GLU A 221 10.70 14.02 -14.35
C GLU A 221 10.24 12.77 -13.57
N SER A 222 11.17 11.91 -13.17
CA SER A 222 10.88 10.72 -12.37
C SER A 222 10.26 11.03 -11.00
N SER A 223 10.66 12.14 -10.36
CA SER A 223 10.06 12.59 -9.09
C SER A 223 8.65 13.15 -9.30
N LEU A 224 8.38 13.72 -10.47
CA LEU A 224 7.07 14.28 -10.82
C LEU A 224 6.04 13.21 -11.07
N LYS A 225 6.40 12.08 -11.68
CA LYS A 225 5.50 10.91 -11.79
C LYS A 225 4.94 10.51 -10.42
N SER A 226 5.79 10.44 -9.40
CA SER A 226 5.38 10.16 -8.02
C SER A 226 4.50 11.25 -7.41
N TYR A 227 4.84 12.53 -7.62
CA TYR A 227 4.01 13.63 -7.10
C TYR A 227 2.64 13.71 -7.78
N PHE A 228 2.59 13.53 -9.10
CA PHE A 228 1.34 13.53 -9.85
C PHE A 228 0.47 12.36 -9.45
N ARG A 229 1.07 11.18 -9.27
CA ARG A 229 0.37 10.03 -8.70
C ARG A 229 -0.25 10.37 -7.34
N ILE A 230 0.51 10.89 -6.38
CA ILE A 230 -0.02 11.24 -5.04
C ILE A 230 -1.12 12.30 -5.14
N ALA A 231 -0.96 13.32 -5.98
CA ALA A 231 -1.96 14.38 -6.18
C ALA A 231 -3.26 13.84 -6.79
N LYS A 232 -3.16 12.91 -7.76
CA LYS A 232 -4.30 12.21 -8.35
C LYS A 232 -4.98 11.28 -7.34
N GLN A 233 -4.21 10.58 -6.51
CA GLN A 233 -4.73 9.73 -5.44
C GLN A 233 -5.50 10.54 -4.40
N LEU A 234 -5.01 11.74 -4.04
CA LEU A 234 -5.73 12.67 -3.16
C LEU A 234 -7.05 13.14 -3.78
N LEU A 235 -7.06 13.41 -5.08
CA LEU A 235 -8.27 13.82 -5.81
C LEU A 235 -9.31 12.69 -5.84
N ALA A 236 -8.88 11.46 -6.15
CA ALA A 236 -9.72 10.27 -6.11
C ALA A 236 -10.28 10.02 -4.70
N TYR A 237 -9.43 10.13 -3.68
CA TYR A 237 -9.82 10.01 -2.28
C TYR A 237 -10.90 11.02 -1.90
N TYR A 238 -10.69 12.30 -2.23
CA TYR A 238 -11.67 13.33 -1.90
C TYR A 238 -13.00 13.06 -2.61
N TYR A 239 -12.95 12.73 -3.89
CA TYR A 239 -14.15 12.44 -4.68
C TYR A 239 -14.98 11.30 -4.07
N ARG A 240 -14.34 10.16 -3.77
CA ARG A 240 -15.01 8.96 -3.25
C ARG A 240 -15.42 9.08 -1.78
N VAL A 241 -14.57 9.66 -0.94
CA VAL A 241 -14.74 9.59 0.53
C VAL A 241 -15.42 10.83 1.10
N VAL A 242 -15.22 12.00 0.49
CA VAL A 242 -15.61 13.29 1.07
C VAL A 242 -16.75 13.95 0.31
N PHE A 243 -16.73 13.88 -1.02
CA PHE A 243 -17.71 14.57 -1.86
C PHE A 243 -18.98 13.76 -2.09
N ARG A 244 -18.85 12.45 -2.30
CA ARG A 244 -19.97 11.54 -2.50
C ARG A 244 -20.77 11.32 -1.20
N ASP A 245 -22.09 11.41 -1.30
CA ASP A 245 -23.01 11.31 -0.16
C ASP A 245 -23.06 9.88 0.44
N ASP A 246 -22.96 8.88 -0.42
CA ASP A 246 -22.88 7.46 -0.04
C ASP A 246 -21.53 7.09 0.58
N GLY A 247 -20.48 7.88 0.31
CA GLY A 247 -19.12 7.64 0.77
C GLY A 247 -18.50 6.38 0.16
N HIS A 248 -17.32 5.99 0.65
CA HIS A 248 -16.55 4.84 0.13
C HIS A 248 -16.51 3.63 1.08
N PHE A 249 -16.66 3.87 2.38
CA PHE A 249 -16.42 2.85 3.40
C PHE A 249 -17.72 2.24 3.89
N SER A 250 -17.73 0.91 4.00
CA SER A 250 -18.84 0.14 4.56
C SER A 250 -18.92 0.35 6.06
N ARG A 251 -20.13 0.53 6.59
CA ARG A 251 -20.38 0.63 8.03
C ARG A 251 -20.82 -0.73 8.56
N GLU A 252 -20.01 -1.36 9.39
CA GLU A 252 -20.32 -2.66 10.01
C GLU A 252 -21.09 -2.51 11.33
N GLY A 253 -21.04 -1.33 11.97
CA GLY A 253 -21.78 -1.08 13.21
C GLY A 253 -22.05 0.40 13.48
N ASN A 254 -23.13 0.70 14.21
CA ASN A 254 -23.56 2.08 14.50
C ASN A 254 -22.52 2.90 15.27
N ALA A 255 -21.65 2.25 16.06
CA ALA A 255 -20.58 2.91 16.82
C ALA A 255 -19.30 3.13 16.00
N GLN A 256 -19.20 2.58 14.78
CA GLN A 256 -18.04 2.76 13.93
C GLN A 256 -18.03 4.19 13.37
N VAL A 257 -16.90 4.87 13.56
CA VAL A 257 -16.67 6.21 13.03
C VAL A 257 -15.92 6.07 11.70
N LEU A 258 -16.54 6.51 10.61
CA LEU A 258 -15.95 6.47 9.28
C LEU A 258 -15.26 7.80 8.94
N PRO A 259 -14.31 7.83 8.00
CA PRO A 259 -13.65 9.08 7.60
C PRO A 259 -14.62 10.20 7.22
N ARG A 260 -15.72 9.89 6.54
CA ARG A 260 -16.77 10.86 6.17
C ARG A 260 -17.45 11.53 7.38
N ASP A 261 -17.50 10.84 8.52
CA ASP A 261 -18.12 11.37 9.75
C ASP A 261 -17.20 12.38 10.48
N VAL A 262 -15.89 12.34 10.17
CA VAL A 262 -14.85 13.12 10.85
C VAL A 262 -14.37 14.30 10.01
N ILE A 263 -14.29 14.11 8.69
CA ILE A 263 -13.80 15.12 7.76
C ILE A 263 -14.82 16.25 7.66
N GLU A 264 -14.37 17.47 7.94
CA GLU A 264 -15.18 18.68 7.82
C GLU A 264 -14.69 19.44 6.58
N SER A 265 -15.30 19.15 5.42
CA SER A 265 -14.99 19.85 4.18
C SER A 265 -15.45 21.31 4.25
N THR A 266 -14.58 22.23 3.84
CA THR A 266 -14.95 23.66 3.80
C THR A 266 -15.93 23.91 2.66
N SER A 267 -16.75 24.96 2.80
CA SER A 267 -17.65 25.39 1.72
C SER A 267 -16.91 25.69 0.41
N TRP A 268 -15.64 26.12 0.50
CA TRP A 268 -14.82 26.32 -0.69
C TRP A 268 -14.44 25.00 -1.34
N GLN A 269 -13.97 24.01 -0.57
CA GLN A 269 -13.62 22.69 -1.10
C GLN A 269 -14.82 22.01 -1.76
N GLN A 270 -16.00 22.06 -1.13
CA GLN A 270 -17.25 21.55 -1.70
C GLN A 270 -17.62 22.26 -3.01
N LYS A 271 -17.60 23.61 -3.03
CA LYS A 271 -17.87 24.39 -4.25
C LYS A 271 -16.87 24.12 -5.36
N ALA A 272 -15.59 23.93 -5.02
CA ALA A 272 -14.55 23.65 -6.00
C ALA A 272 -14.73 22.27 -6.64
N MET A 273 -15.06 21.24 -5.83
CA MET A 273 -15.36 19.91 -6.35
C MET A 273 -16.66 19.91 -7.17
N GLN A 274 -17.72 20.59 -6.70
CA GLN A 274 -18.94 20.76 -7.47
C GLN A 274 -18.68 21.49 -8.81
N GLY A 275 -17.74 22.43 -8.83
CA GLY A 275 -17.30 23.10 -10.05
C GLY A 275 -16.70 22.14 -11.08
N ILE A 276 -15.94 21.13 -10.63
CA ILE A 276 -15.39 20.07 -11.50
C ILE A 276 -16.54 19.26 -12.11
N VAL A 277 -17.48 18.78 -11.28
CA VAL A 277 -18.63 17.99 -11.74
C VAL A 277 -19.51 18.79 -12.70
N ASN A 278 -19.76 20.07 -12.40
CA ASN A 278 -20.54 20.94 -13.28
C ASN A 278 -19.86 21.15 -14.63
N ALA A 279 -18.52 21.27 -14.66
CA ALA A 279 -17.77 21.40 -15.90
C ALA A 279 -17.88 20.13 -16.76
N LEU A 280 -17.83 18.93 -16.15
CA LEU A 280 -18.09 17.67 -16.85
C LEU A 280 -19.51 17.62 -17.43
N ARG A 281 -20.53 17.93 -16.63
CA ARG A 281 -21.93 17.91 -17.09
C ARG A 281 -22.20 18.92 -18.20
N LYS A 282 -21.49 20.06 -18.23
CA LYS A 282 -21.53 20.98 -19.38
C LYS A 282 -20.93 20.34 -20.63
N GLN A 283 -19.78 19.66 -20.51
CA GLN A 283 -19.20 18.90 -21.62
C GLN A 283 -20.19 17.88 -22.18
N ASP A 284 -20.87 17.12 -21.32
CA ASP A 284 -21.82 16.07 -21.73
C ASP A 284 -23.05 16.61 -22.45
N LYS A 285 -23.57 17.77 -22.03
CA LYS A 285 -24.67 18.45 -22.72
C LYS A 285 -24.25 18.90 -24.11
N THR A 286 -23.08 19.53 -24.21
CA THR A 286 -22.60 20.04 -25.49
C THR A 286 -22.20 18.96 -26.48
N SER A 287 -21.78 17.78 -26.03
CA SER A 287 -21.49 16.64 -26.91
C SER A 287 -22.77 16.02 -27.47
N ARG A 288 -23.86 15.98 -26.69
CA ARG A 288 -25.19 15.54 -27.17
C ARG A 288 -25.81 16.52 -28.16
N ASP A 289 -25.57 17.82 -27.99
CA ASP A 289 -26.13 18.87 -28.85
C ASP A 289 -25.34 19.10 -30.16
N ARG A 290 -24.11 18.58 -30.30
CA ARG A 290 -23.24 18.80 -31.47
C ARG A 290 -23.07 17.58 -32.36
N SER A 291 -23.94 17.46 -33.35
CA SER A 291 -23.65 16.75 -34.61
C SER A 291 -22.86 17.61 -35.62
N GLY A 292 -22.16 18.67 -35.20
CA GLY A 292 -21.30 19.46 -36.10
C GLY A 292 -20.83 20.82 -35.56
N GLY A 293 -19.70 20.86 -34.85
CA GLY A 293 -19.07 22.14 -34.47
C GLY A 293 -17.76 22.01 -33.68
N CYS A 294 -16.64 22.18 -34.39
CA CYS A 294 -15.23 21.97 -33.98
C CYS A 294 -14.64 23.08 -33.06
N GLY A 295 -15.47 23.94 -32.44
CA GLY A 295 -14.99 25.22 -31.87
C GLY A 295 -14.82 25.37 -30.35
N ASP A 296 -15.36 24.48 -29.49
CA ASP A 296 -15.47 24.76 -28.04
C ASP A 296 -14.85 23.68 -27.14
N GLU A 297 -14.14 22.71 -27.73
CA GLU A 297 -13.51 21.65 -26.93
C GLU A 297 -12.38 22.19 -26.04
N GLU A 298 -11.58 23.11 -26.58
CA GLU A 298 -10.48 23.75 -25.88
C GLU A 298 -10.98 24.65 -24.73
N GLU A 299 -12.04 25.44 -24.93
CA GLU A 299 -12.63 26.28 -23.88
C GLU A 299 -13.19 25.45 -22.72
N ARG A 300 -13.81 24.30 -23.02
CA ARG A 300 -14.34 23.38 -22.00
C ARG A 300 -13.24 22.65 -21.24
N ASP A 301 -12.14 22.29 -21.90
CA ASP A 301 -10.96 21.75 -21.22
C ASP A 301 -10.35 22.80 -20.27
N VAL A 302 -10.27 24.06 -20.70
CA VAL A 302 -9.81 25.18 -19.87
C VAL A 302 -10.70 25.37 -18.63
N GLU A 303 -12.03 25.29 -18.76
CA GLU A 303 -12.95 25.39 -17.60
C GLU A 303 -12.70 24.26 -16.59
N LEU A 304 -12.59 23.02 -17.06
CA LEU A 304 -12.34 21.85 -16.21
C LEU A 304 -10.98 21.94 -15.50
N LYS A 305 -9.90 22.28 -16.24
CA LYS A 305 -8.56 22.49 -15.66
C LYS A 305 -8.55 23.61 -14.63
N ARG A 306 -9.29 24.71 -14.87
CA ARG A 306 -9.45 25.81 -13.91
C ARG A 306 -10.17 25.36 -12.64
N ALA A 307 -11.20 24.54 -12.76
CA ALA A 307 -11.91 23.97 -11.62
C ALA A 307 -10.99 23.06 -10.78
N ILE A 308 -10.22 22.18 -11.44
CA ILE A 308 -9.24 21.29 -10.78
C ILE A 308 -8.17 22.09 -10.03
N ARG A 309 -7.61 23.13 -10.66
CA ARG A 309 -6.65 24.02 -9.99
C ARG A 309 -7.26 24.69 -8.75
N THR A 310 -8.49 25.18 -8.87
CA THR A 310 -9.22 25.81 -7.76
C THR A 310 -9.42 24.83 -6.61
N PHE A 311 -9.75 23.57 -6.92
CA PHE A 311 -9.87 22.52 -5.93
C PHE A 311 -8.55 22.24 -5.20
N TYR A 312 -7.43 22.05 -5.90
CA TYR A 312 -6.13 21.85 -5.23
C TYR A 312 -5.74 23.01 -4.31
N ILE A 313 -6.00 24.25 -4.72
CA ILE A 313 -5.76 25.43 -3.87
C ILE A 313 -6.63 25.38 -2.62
N SER A 314 -7.92 25.02 -2.76
CA SER A 314 -8.86 24.93 -1.63
C SER A 314 -8.46 23.88 -0.58
N LEU A 315 -7.73 22.83 -0.97
CA LEU A 315 -7.20 21.83 -0.04
C LEU A 315 -6.08 22.37 0.85
N ILE A 316 -5.26 23.28 0.31
CA ILE A 316 -4.12 23.88 1.04
C ILE A 316 -4.61 24.91 2.06
N CYS A 317 -5.73 25.58 1.79
CA CYS A 317 -6.25 26.67 2.62
C CYS A 317 -7.10 26.22 3.82
N GLN A 318 -7.03 24.95 4.23
CA GLN A 318 -7.80 24.45 5.38
C GLN A 318 -7.07 24.72 6.71
N THR A 319 -7.72 25.44 7.61
CA THR A 319 -7.22 25.60 8.99
C THR A 319 -7.49 24.34 9.79
N VAL A 320 -6.42 23.68 10.24
CA VAL A 320 -6.52 22.50 11.09
C VAL A 320 -6.36 22.93 12.55
N GLY A 321 -7.43 22.80 13.34
CA GLY A 321 -7.40 23.04 14.79
C GLY A 321 -6.90 21.84 15.57
N SER A 322 -7.45 21.60 16.78
CA SER A 322 -7.10 20.47 17.65
C SER A 322 -7.50 19.09 17.13
N ARG A 323 -8.24 19.01 16.02
CA ARG A 323 -8.72 17.77 15.41
C ARG A 323 -8.12 17.59 14.02
N PRO A 324 -6.99 16.86 13.88
CA PRO A 324 -6.24 16.78 12.62
C PRO A 324 -7.06 16.17 11.47
N PHE A 325 -7.83 15.13 11.74
CA PHE A 325 -8.59 14.39 10.70
C PHE A 325 -9.85 15.09 10.19
N ARG A 326 -10.16 16.29 10.70
CA ARG A 326 -11.10 17.20 10.02
C ARG A 326 -10.60 17.57 8.63
N SER A 327 -9.28 17.53 8.42
CA SER A 327 -8.69 17.76 7.11
C SER A 327 -8.74 16.51 6.24
N ALA A 328 -9.34 16.64 5.05
CA ALA A 328 -9.32 15.60 4.04
C ALA A 328 -7.88 15.19 3.66
N VAL A 329 -6.94 16.15 3.66
CA VAL A 329 -5.52 15.90 3.36
C VAL A 329 -4.88 15.04 4.45
N LEU A 330 -5.10 15.37 5.73
CA LEU A 330 -4.52 14.60 6.84
C LEU A 330 -5.17 13.22 6.98
N SER A 331 -6.47 13.12 6.70
CA SER A 331 -7.16 11.83 6.59
C SER A 331 -6.57 10.96 5.47
N PHE A 332 -6.35 11.54 4.29
CA PHE A 332 -5.66 10.86 3.18
C PHE A 332 -4.23 10.44 3.55
N CYS A 333 -3.47 11.28 4.24
CA CYS A 333 -2.14 10.92 4.73
C CYS A 333 -2.18 9.75 5.71
N ALA A 334 -3.22 9.64 6.55
CA ALA A 334 -3.41 8.49 7.42
C ALA A 334 -3.59 7.22 6.58
N MET A 335 -4.44 7.25 5.55
CA MET A 335 -4.65 6.12 4.62
C MET A 335 -3.32 5.70 3.96
N LEU A 336 -2.56 6.65 3.41
CA LEU A 336 -1.26 6.37 2.78
C LEU A 336 -0.20 5.79 3.73
N SER A 337 -0.28 6.12 5.02
CA SER A 337 0.67 5.62 6.02
C SER A 337 0.53 4.12 6.27
N ARG A 338 -0.65 3.55 5.94
CA ARG A 338 -0.94 2.13 6.08
C ARG A 338 -0.27 1.37 4.93
N LYS A 339 0.87 0.74 5.22
CA LYS A 339 1.48 -0.25 4.32
C LYS A 339 0.81 -1.61 4.55
N ARG A 340 0.33 -2.26 3.47
CA ARG A 340 -0.08 -3.66 3.50
C ARG A 340 1.10 -4.47 4.02
N ASN A 341 0.94 -5.17 5.14
CA ASN A 341 1.89 -6.22 5.48
C ASN A 341 1.69 -7.28 4.40
N ARG A 342 2.64 -7.41 3.46
CA ARG A 342 2.73 -8.63 2.65
C ARG A 342 2.82 -9.76 3.67
N THR A 343 1.73 -10.50 3.80
CA THR A 343 1.61 -11.66 4.67
C THR A 343 2.84 -12.54 4.43
N ARG A 344 3.37 -13.07 5.53
CA ARG A 344 4.44 -14.07 5.54
C ARG A 344 4.19 -15.04 4.39
N GLN A 345 5.08 -15.05 3.40
CA GLN A 345 5.20 -16.19 2.51
C GLN A 345 5.24 -17.42 3.42
N ARG A 346 4.24 -18.29 3.25
CA ARG A 346 4.32 -19.65 3.76
C ARG A 346 5.61 -20.21 3.19
N ASP A 347 6.60 -20.43 4.05
CA ASP A 347 7.61 -21.44 3.81
C ASP A 347 6.84 -22.76 3.75
N GLY A 348 6.64 -23.26 2.53
CA GLY A 348 6.20 -24.62 2.24
C GLY A 348 7.41 -25.47 1.92
#